data_AF-A0A1V3XBE2-F1
#
_entry.id   AF-A0A1V3XBE2-F1
#
_cell.length_a   1.000
_cell.length_b   1.000
_cell.length_c   1.000
_cell.angle_alpha   90.00
_cell.angle_beta   90.00
_cell.angle_gamma   90.00
#
_symmetry.space_group_name_H-M   'P 1'
#
loop_
_entity.id
_entity.type
_entity.pdbx_description
1 polymer ?
#
loop_
_entity_poly.entity_id
_entity_poly.type
_entity_poly.pdbx_seq_one_letter_code
_entity_poly.pdbx_strand_id
1 'polypeptide(L)' 'MGGACGTCRAKLIDGNVEMDHNFALGQAELDAGYILTCQSHPTTPFVSVDYDR' A
#
# COMPACT_ATOMS: atom_id res chain seq x y z
N MET A 1 -5.92 -15.28 -2.63
CA MET A 1 -6.35 -13.95 -3.09
C MET A 1 -5.40 -12.93 -2.49
N GLY A 2 -4.66 -12.18 -3.32
CA GLY A 2 -3.87 -11.05 -2.86
C GLY A 2 -4.80 -9.96 -2.32
N GLY A 3 -4.33 -9.17 -1.35
CA GLY A 3 -5.07 -8.00 -0.88
C GLY A 3 -6.12 -8.26 0.22
N ALA A 4 -6.27 -9.49 0.72
CA ALA A 4 -7.30 -9.84 1.73
C ALA A 4 -6.77 -10.05 3.16
N CYS A 5 -5.46 -10.24 3.36
CA CYS A 5 -4.89 -10.55 4.68
C CYS A 5 -4.25 -9.35 5.41
N GLY A 6 -3.90 -8.27 4.70
CA GLY A 6 -3.26 -7.08 5.28
C GLY A 6 -1.82 -7.29 5.80
N THR A 7 -1.24 -8.48 5.68
CA THR A 7 0.13 -8.77 6.19
C THR A 7 1.21 -7.90 5.53
N CYS A 8 1.02 -7.56 4.25
CA CYS A 8 1.94 -6.72 3.49
C CYS A 8 1.60 -5.22 3.59
N ARG A 9 0.86 -4.79 4.62
CA ARG A 9 0.48 -3.38 4.81
C ARG A 9 1.70 -2.54 5.16
N ALA A 10 1.87 -1.42 4.47
CA ALA A 10 2.88 -0.40 4.76
C ALA A 10 2.30 1.01 4.49
N LYS A 11 2.90 2.05 5.08
CA LYS A 11 2.56 3.44 4.78
C LYS A 11 3.49 3.96 3.69
N LEU A 12 2.92 4.53 2.64
CA LEU A 12 3.68 5.22 1.60
C LEU A 12 4.16 6.57 2.14
N ILE A 13 5.48 6.78 2.11
CA ILE A 13 6.15 7.99 2.61
C ILE A 13 6.53 8.91 1.45
N ASP A 14 6.94 8.34 0.32
CA ASP A 14 7.32 9.08 -0.88
C ASP A 14 7.02 8.28 -2.15
N GLY A 15 6.77 9.01 -3.25
CA GLY A 15 6.38 8.46 -4.55
C GLY A 15 4.89 8.10 -4.64
N ASN A 16 4.53 7.32 -5.65
CA ASN A 16 3.16 6.88 -5.87
C ASN A 16 3.09 5.42 -6.36
N VAL A 17 2.03 4.72 -6.00
CA VAL A 17 1.80 3.31 -6.38
C VAL A 17 0.35 3.10 -6.81
N GLU A 18 0.12 2.14 -7.69
CA GLU A 18 -1.21 1.59 -7.99
C GLU A 18 -1.34 0.20 -7.38
N MET A 19 -2.48 -0.10 -6.77
CA MET A 19 -2.77 -1.41 -6.19
C MET A 19 -3.77 -2.18 -7.05
N ASP A 20 -3.49 -3.45 -7.34
CA ASP A 20 -4.38 -4.29 -8.15
C ASP A 20 -5.76 -4.46 -7.50
N HIS A 21 -5.80 -4.85 -6.21
CA HIS A 21 -7.03 -5.15 -5.50
C HIS A 21 -6.95 -4.85 -4.00
N ASN A 22 -7.63 -3.82 -3.49
CA ASN A 22 -7.68 -3.60 -2.04
C ASN A 22 -8.94 -4.22 -1.40
N PHE A 23 -8.79 -5.30 -0.64
CA PHE A 23 -9.86 -5.91 0.16
C PHE A 23 -9.60 -5.85 1.67
N ALA A 24 -8.40 -5.43 2.10
CA ALA A 24 -7.98 -5.47 3.50
C ALA A 24 -7.92 -4.08 4.16
N LEU A 25 -7.63 -3.01 3.41
CA LEU A 25 -7.52 -1.66 3.97
C LEU A 25 -8.85 -0.93 3.90
N GLY A 26 -9.24 -0.29 5.01
CA GLY A 26 -10.38 0.62 5.03
C GLY A 26 -10.09 1.96 4.35
N GLN A 27 -11.14 2.75 4.08
CA GLN A 27 -10.97 4.07 3.44
C GLN A 27 -10.06 5.00 4.25
N ALA A 28 -10.19 5.02 5.59
CA ALA A 28 -9.34 5.85 6.44
C ALA A 28 -7.85 5.44 6.38
N GLU A 29 -7.55 4.15 6.16
CA GLU A 29 -6.18 3.69 5.99
C GLU A 29 -5.63 4.11 4.62
N LEU A 30 -6.44 4.00 3.56
CA LEU A 30 -6.07 4.50 2.23
C LEU A 30 -5.81 6.01 2.26
N ASP A 31 -6.70 6.78 2.90
CA ASP A 31 -6.58 8.23 3.04
C ASP A 31 -5.35 8.62 3.89
N ALA A 32 -4.96 7.77 4.84
CA ALA A 32 -3.73 7.92 5.62
C ALA A 32 -2.47 7.48 4.85
N GLY A 33 -2.61 7.01 3.61
CA GLY A 33 -1.52 6.59 2.72
C GLY A 33 -1.03 5.17 2.94
N TYR A 34 -1.84 4.29 3.54
CA TYR A 34 -1.50 2.88 3.65
C TYR A 34 -1.77 2.14 2.34
N ILE A 35 -0.88 1.20 2.02
CA ILE A 35 -0.89 0.38 0.81
C ILE A 35 -0.58 -1.08 1.15
N LEU A 36 -0.85 -1.98 0.22
CA LEU A 36 -0.53 -3.40 0.29
C LEU A 36 0.61 -3.70 -0.68
N THR A 37 1.83 -3.77 -0.17
CA THR A 37 3.05 -3.76 -0.99
C THR A 37 3.20 -5.01 -1.86
N CYS A 38 2.61 -6.13 -1.47
CA CYS A 38 2.64 -7.39 -2.21
C CYS A 38 1.92 -7.35 -3.57
N GLN A 39 1.19 -6.29 -3.87
CA GLN A 39 0.41 -6.07 -5.09
C GLN A 39 0.43 -4.59 -5.52
N SER A 40 1.38 -3.81 -4.98
CA SER A 40 1.53 -2.39 -5.31
C SER A 40 2.58 -2.25 -6.41
N HIS A 41 2.22 -1.55 -7.48
CA HIS A 41 3.09 -1.25 -8.61
C HIS A 41 3.50 0.23 -8.57
N PRO A 42 4.80 0.56 -8.47
CA PRO A 42 5.26 1.94 -8.50
C PRO A 42 4.90 2.64 -9.81
N THR A 43 4.32 3.83 -9.71
CA THR A 43 4.09 4.72 -10.86
C THR A 43 5.15 5.82 -10.97
N THR A 44 6.05 5.89 -9.98
CA THR A 44 7.19 6.79 -9.93
C THR A 44 8.52 6.02 -9.95
N PRO A 45 9.63 6.64 -10.39
CA PRO A 45 10.94 5.98 -10.44
C PRO A 45 11.46 5.52 -9.06
N PHE A 46 11.02 6.18 -8.00
CA PHE A 46 11.36 5.86 -6.62
C PHE A 46 10.09 5.89 -5.77
N VAL A 47 10.03 4.96 -4.81
CA VAL A 47 9.00 4.90 -3.77
C VAL A 47 9.66 4.55 -2.45
N SER A 48 9.18 5.15 -1.37
CA SER A 48 9.61 4.82 -0.01
C SER A 48 8.40 4.43 0.82
N VAL A 49 8.51 3.32 1.53
CA VAL A 49 7.43 2.77 2.36
C VAL A 49 7.95 2.45 3.76
N ASP A 50 7.09 2.58 4.76
CA ASP A 50 7.37 2.31 6.17
C ASP A 50 6.44 1.19 6.68
N TYR A 51 7.03 0.12 7.22
CA TYR A 51 6.32 -1.05 7.77
C TYR A 51 6.20 -1.04 9.31
N ASP A 52 6.94 -0.17 10.00
CA ASP A 52 7.11 -0.21 11.46
C ASP A 52 6.12 0.71 12.21
N ARG A 53 4.98 1.05 11.58
CA ARG A 53 3.95 1.96 12.11
C ARG A 53 2.63 1.26 12.42
#